data_AF-A0A498QAY7-F1
#
_entry.id   AF-A0A498QAY7-F1
#
_cell.length_a   1.000
_cell.length_b   1.000
_cell.length_c   1.000
_cell.angle_alpha   90.00
_cell.angle_beta   90.00
_cell.angle_gamma   90.00
#
_symmetry.space_group_name_H-M   'P 1'
#
loop_
_entity.id
_entity.type
_entity.pdbx_description
1 polymer ?
#
loop_
_entity_poly.entity_id
_entity_poly.type
_entity_poly.pdbx_seq_one_letter_code
_entity_poly.pdbx_strand_id
1 'polypeptide(L)'
;MKDSTQNRAVDATMVAVPEHVGVAMAEIAANMQEGLLAVAVGAGLQVLQALMEADVTGQAGPKGKHDPARTAVRHGREDGSVTLGGRRVPVSRPRVRAADGSGELPVATYELFSSTEVLGRMAMEKDCAPGWPGQTATATSAALAFG
;
A
#
# COMPACT_ATOMS: atom_id res chain seq x y z
N MET A 1 13.79 8.24 -60.49
CA MET A 1 12.75 7.83 -59.52
C MET A 1 12.91 8.68 -58.26
N LYS A 2 11.86 9.40 -57.86
CA LYS A 2 11.80 10.20 -56.64
C LYS A 2 10.81 9.51 -55.71
N ASP A 3 11.30 8.80 -54.70
CA ASP A 3 10.44 8.33 -53.61
C ASP A 3 10.56 9.30 -52.46
N SER A 4 9.82 10.41 -52.60
CA SER A 4 9.63 11.39 -51.55
C SER A 4 8.64 10.81 -50.54
N THR A 5 9.13 10.09 -49.54
CA THR A 5 8.37 9.74 -48.33
C THR A 5 7.99 11.04 -47.63
N GLN A 6 6.84 11.60 -47.98
CA GLN A 6 6.22 12.66 -47.21
C GLN A 6 5.74 12.03 -45.90
N ASN A 7 6.59 12.15 -44.86
CA ASN A 7 6.16 12.07 -43.48
C ASN A 7 5.15 13.20 -43.27
N ARG A 8 3.86 12.92 -43.51
CA ARG A 8 2.77 13.82 -43.13
C ARG A 8 2.91 14.02 -41.63
N ALA A 9 3.36 15.21 -41.24
CA ALA A 9 3.19 15.69 -39.88
C ALA A 9 1.72 15.41 -39.52
N VAL A 10 1.53 14.52 -38.56
CA VAL A 10 0.28 14.42 -37.83
C VAL A 10 0.08 15.80 -37.24
N ASP A 11 -0.73 16.59 -37.95
CA ASP A 11 -1.18 17.89 -37.50
C ASP A 11 -1.88 17.58 -36.18
N ALA A 12 -1.20 17.91 -35.09
CA ALA A 12 -1.75 17.83 -33.75
C ALA A 12 -2.76 18.96 -33.66
N THR A 13 -3.87 18.80 -34.38
CA THR A 13 -5.10 19.53 -34.14
C THR A 13 -5.31 19.37 -32.66
N MET A 14 -5.14 20.46 -31.93
CA MET A 14 -5.49 20.57 -30.53
C MET A 14 -6.95 20.14 -30.47
N VAL A 15 -7.20 18.88 -30.14
CA VAL A 15 -8.56 18.37 -29.94
C VAL A 15 -9.00 19.12 -28.71
N ALA A 16 -9.74 20.22 -28.91
CA ALA A 16 -10.34 20.97 -27.83
C ALA A 16 -11.40 20.05 -27.21
N VAL A 17 -10.97 19.30 -26.20
CA VAL A 17 -11.82 18.39 -25.45
C VAL A 17 -12.89 19.26 -24.79
N PRO A 18 -14.19 19.00 -25.06
CA PRO A 18 -15.26 19.74 -24.39
C PRO A 18 -15.11 19.64 -22.87
N GLU A 19 -15.38 20.74 -22.16
CA GLU A 19 -15.20 20.83 -20.70
C GLU A 19 -15.83 19.66 -19.94
N HIS A 20 -17.06 19.29 -20.30
CA HIS A 20 -17.78 18.17 -19.67
C HIS A 20 -17.05 16.82 -19.81
N VAL A 21 -16.30 16.61 -20.90
CA VAL A 21 -15.47 15.41 -21.06
C VAL A 21 -14.25 15.49 -20.16
N GLY A 22 -13.64 16.66 -20.03
CA GLY A 22 -12.53 16.88 -19.09
C GLY A 22 -12.93 16.61 -17.63
N VAL A 23 -14.10 17.12 -17.22
CA VAL A 23 -14.67 16.86 -15.89
C VAL A 23 -14.95 15.37 -15.69
N ALA A 24 -15.59 14.70 -16.66
CA ALA A 24 -15.87 13.27 -16.58
C ALA A 24 -14.58 12.43 -16.47
N MET A 25 -13.52 12.80 -17.22
CA MET A 25 -12.24 12.09 -17.13
C MET A 25 -11.56 12.30 -15.77
N ALA A 26 -11.68 13.49 -15.17
CA ALA A 26 -11.14 13.75 -13.83
C ALA A 26 -11.86 12.92 -12.76
N GLU A 27 -13.19 12.81 -12.83
CA GLU A 27 -13.99 11.96 -11.93
C GLU A 27 -13.62 10.48 -12.07
N ILE A 28 -13.47 10.01 -13.32
CA ILE A 28 -13.02 8.63 -13.59
C ILE A 28 -11.63 8.38 -13.00
N ALA A 29 -10.69 9.31 -13.19
CA ALA A 29 -9.34 9.18 -12.65
C ALA A 29 -9.35 9.13 -11.11
N ALA A 30 -10.14 9.97 -10.44
CA ALA A 30 -10.28 9.95 -8.98
C ALA A 30 -10.85 8.61 -8.49
N ASN A 31 -11.93 8.12 -9.13
CA ASN A 31 -12.52 6.83 -8.80
C ASN A 31 -11.57 5.65 -9.02
N MET A 32 -10.76 5.70 -10.09
CA MET A 32 -9.73 4.68 -10.35
C MET A 32 -8.63 4.71 -9.30
N GLN A 33 -8.19 5.89 -8.86
CA GLN A 33 -7.18 6.03 -7.81
C GLN A 33 -7.68 5.44 -6.49
N GLU A 34 -8.90 5.76 -6.10
CA GLU A 34 -9.52 5.19 -4.90
C GLU A 34 -9.70 3.66 -5.01
N GLY A 35 -10.19 3.19 -6.16
CA GLY A 35 -10.38 1.77 -6.41
C GLY A 35 -9.06 0.99 -6.36
N LEU A 36 -8.00 1.52 -6.96
CA LEU A 36 -6.67 0.90 -6.93
C LEU A 36 -6.10 0.85 -5.50
N LEU A 37 -6.27 1.93 -4.74
CA LEU A 37 -5.84 1.99 -3.35
C LEU A 37 -6.60 0.97 -2.50
N ALA A 38 -7.91 0.83 -2.71
CA ALA A 38 -8.72 -0.18 -2.04
C ALA A 38 -8.23 -1.60 -2.33
N VAL A 39 -7.91 -1.90 -3.60
CA VAL A 39 -7.36 -3.21 -4.00
C VAL A 39 -6.01 -3.46 -3.35
N ALA A 40 -5.10 -2.49 -3.36
CA ALA A 40 -3.77 -2.62 -2.76
C ALA A 40 -3.85 -2.88 -1.25
N VAL A 41 -4.72 -2.14 -0.53
CA VAL A 41 -4.95 -2.35 0.91
C VAL A 41 -5.56 -3.73 1.17
N GLY A 42 -6.55 -4.14 0.37
CA GLY A 42 -7.16 -5.47 0.49
C GLY A 42 -6.15 -6.60 0.31
N ALA A 43 -5.31 -6.53 -0.71
CA ALA A 43 -4.25 -7.51 -0.97
C ALA A 43 -3.20 -7.51 0.13
N GLY A 44 -2.76 -6.33 0.60
CA GLY A 44 -1.80 -6.20 1.69
C GLY A 44 -2.29 -6.83 2.99
N LEU A 45 -3.57 -6.66 3.32
CA LEU A 45 -4.19 -7.31 4.49
C LEU A 45 -4.23 -8.83 4.37
N GLN A 46 -4.46 -9.38 3.17
CA GLN A 46 -4.44 -10.83 2.96
C GLN A 46 -3.03 -11.40 3.16
N VAL A 47 -2.01 -10.73 2.61
CA VAL A 47 -0.60 -11.10 2.81
C VAL A 47 -0.23 -11.03 4.28
N LEU A 48 -0.61 -9.96 4.97
CA LEU A 48 -0.37 -9.81 6.41
C LEU A 48 -1.00 -10.95 7.22
N GLN A 49 -2.24 -11.32 6.91
CA GLN A 49 -2.91 -12.45 7.58
C GLN A 49 -2.21 -13.78 7.32
N ALA A 50 -1.73 -14.01 6.09
CA ALA A 50 -1.00 -15.22 5.75
C ALA A 50 0.35 -15.30 6.51
N LEU A 51 1.06 -14.18 6.62
CA LEU A 51 2.32 -14.11 7.37
C LEU A 51 2.10 -14.34 8.87
N MET A 52 1.07 -13.71 9.47
CA MET A 52 0.73 -13.97 10.88
C MET A 52 0.35 -15.44 11.12
N GLU A 53 -0.38 -16.08 10.20
CA GLU A 53 -0.73 -17.50 10.29
C GLU A 53 0.51 -18.40 10.15
N ALA A 54 1.48 -18.01 9.32
CA ALA A 54 2.76 -18.69 9.18
C ALA A 54 3.58 -18.63 10.48
N ASP A 55 3.64 -17.46 11.14
CA ASP A 55 4.29 -17.31 12.45
C ASP A 55 3.67 -18.22 13.51
N VAL A 56 2.33 -18.21 13.58
CA VAL A 56 1.58 -19.08 14.51
C VAL A 56 1.83 -20.55 14.20
N THR A 57 1.93 -20.91 12.92
CA THR A 57 2.24 -22.28 12.49
C THR A 57 3.66 -22.67 12.84
N GLY A 58 4.62 -21.74 12.78
CA GLY A 58 5.99 -21.97 13.24
C GLY A 58 6.09 -22.20 14.75
N GLN A 59 5.25 -21.54 15.54
CA GLN A 59 5.23 -21.68 17.00
C GLN A 59 4.40 -22.87 17.50
N ALA A 60 3.13 -22.96 17.08
CA ALA A 60 2.15 -23.91 17.59
C ALA A 60 1.93 -25.12 16.66
N GLY A 61 2.66 -25.18 15.54
CA GLY A 61 2.49 -26.22 14.53
C GLY A 61 1.28 -26.02 13.60
N PRO A 62 1.13 -26.91 12.60
CA PRO A 62 0.03 -26.86 11.65
C PRO A 62 -1.32 -27.06 12.35
N LYS A 63 -2.30 -26.26 11.93
CA LYS A 63 -3.66 -26.31 12.49
C LYS A 63 -4.26 -27.71 12.37
N GLY A 64 -4.83 -28.21 13.47
CA GLY A 64 -5.56 -29.49 13.50
C GLY A 64 -4.67 -30.74 13.60
N LYS A 65 -3.34 -30.60 13.72
CA LYS A 65 -2.48 -31.73 14.06
C LYS A 65 -2.19 -31.75 15.56
N HIS A 66 -2.39 -32.91 16.18
CA HIS A 66 -2.07 -33.10 17.58
C HIS A 66 -0.58 -33.38 17.72
N ASP A 67 0.11 -32.54 18.49
CA ASP A 67 1.50 -32.75 18.89
C ASP A 67 1.56 -32.90 20.42
N PRO A 68 1.95 -34.09 20.94
CA PRO A 68 2.09 -34.31 22.38
C PRO A 68 3.28 -33.56 23.00
N ALA A 69 4.27 -33.15 22.20
CA ALA A 69 5.43 -32.37 22.63
C ALA A 69 5.29 -30.86 22.33
N ARG A 70 4.06 -30.39 22.08
CA ARG A 70 3.78 -28.98 21.75
C ARG A 70 4.38 -28.02 22.76
N THR A 71 5.07 -27.02 22.25
CA THR A 71 5.63 -25.91 23.02
C THR A 71 4.70 -24.70 23.05
N ALA A 72 3.73 -24.63 22.13
CA ALA A 72 2.75 -23.54 22.05
C ALA A 72 1.37 -24.03 21.61
N VAL A 73 0.33 -23.28 22.01
CA VAL A 73 -1.09 -23.53 21.72
C VAL A 73 -1.76 -22.29 21.14
N ARG A 74 -2.67 -22.51 20.19
CA ARG A 74 -3.50 -21.46 19.60
C ARG A 74 -4.63 -21.12 20.58
N HIS A 75 -4.74 -19.85 20.96
CA HIS A 75 -5.66 -19.38 22.01
C HIS A 75 -6.74 -18.40 21.48
N GLY A 76 -7.08 -18.54 20.19
CA GLY A 76 -8.07 -17.71 19.52
C GLY A 76 -7.46 -16.50 18.80
N ARG A 77 -8.25 -15.43 18.68
CA ARG A 77 -7.84 -14.16 18.09
C ARG A 77 -8.27 -12.99 18.98
N GLU A 78 -7.60 -11.87 18.78
CA GLU A 78 -7.85 -10.60 19.45
C GLU A 78 -7.98 -9.48 18.42
N ASP A 79 -8.68 -8.42 18.80
CA ASP A 79 -8.81 -7.24 17.95
C ASP A 79 -7.54 -6.39 18.03
N GLY A 80 -6.91 -6.20 16.88
CA GLY A 80 -5.74 -5.38 16.70
C GLY A 80 -5.97 -4.32 15.62
N SER A 81 -4.98 -3.46 15.42
CA SER A 81 -5.00 -2.50 14.33
C SER A 81 -3.60 -2.26 13.77
N VAL A 82 -3.52 -2.09 12.46
CA VAL A 82 -2.28 -1.77 11.73
C VAL A 82 -2.49 -0.55 10.86
N THR A 83 -1.43 0.17 10.54
CA THR A 83 -1.49 1.35 9.68
C THR A 83 -1.14 0.98 8.26
N LEU A 84 -2.06 1.15 7.31
CA LEU A 84 -1.86 0.89 5.88
C LEU A 84 -2.33 2.11 5.08
N GLY A 85 -1.46 2.61 4.19
CA GLY A 85 -1.79 3.76 3.34
C GLY A 85 -2.18 5.02 4.13
N GLY A 86 -1.58 5.23 5.30
CA GLY A 86 -1.88 6.37 6.18
C GLY A 86 -3.17 6.22 7.01
N ARG A 87 -3.91 5.12 6.86
CA ARG A 87 -5.13 4.84 7.64
C ARG A 87 -4.93 3.68 8.59
N ARG A 88 -5.53 3.76 9.78
CA ARG A 88 -5.58 2.64 10.73
C ARG A 88 -6.68 1.65 10.30
N VAL A 89 -6.29 0.40 10.10
CA VAL A 89 -7.15 -0.69 9.64
C VAL A 89 -7.27 -1.74 10.74
N PRO A 90 -8.49 -2.15 11.13
CA PRO A 90 -8.67 -3.21 12.10
C PRO A 90 -8.19 -4.56 11.53
N VAL A 91 -7.50 -5.33 12.36
CA VAL A 91 -7.02 -6.68 12.02
C VAL A 91 -7.31 -7.63 13.16
N SER A 92 -7.60 -8.88 12.83
CA SER A 92 -7.77 -9.94 13.83
C SER A 92 -6.43 -10.61 14.09
N ARG A 93 -5.80 -10.27 15.23
CA ARG A 93 -4.49 -10.77 15.66
C ARG A 93 -4.62 -12.19 16.22
N PRO A 94 -3.92 -13.19 15.68
CA PRO A 94 -3.87 -14.51 16.29
C PRO A 94 -3.21 -14.47 17.68
N ARG A 95 -3.75 -15.21 18.64
CA ARG A 95 -3.16 -15.38 19.97
C ARG A 95 -2.52 -16.75 20.10
N VAL A 96 -1.28 -16.76 20.55
CA VAL A 96 -0.51 -17.98 20.83
C VAL A 96 -0.08 -17.94 22.28
N ARG A 97 -0.27 -19.04 23.02
CA ARG A 97 0.23 -19.18 24.38
C ARG A 97 1.25 -20.30 24.45
N ALA A 98 2.25 -20.14 25.30
CA ALA A 98 3.18 -21.22 25.56
C ALA A 98 2.46 -22.37 26.29
N ALA A 99 2.79 -23.60 25.94
CA ALA A 99 2.15 -24.80 26.50
C ALA A 99 2.54 -25.04 27.97
N ASP A 100 3.66 -24.46 28.42
CA ASP A 100 4.13 -24.45 29.80
C ASP A 100 3.38 -23.44 30.70
N GLY A 101 2.49 -22.63 30.12
CA GLY A 101 1.76 -21.59 30.84
C GLY A 101 2.57 -20.33 31.16
N SER A 102 3.80 -20.20 30.63
CA SER A 102 4.68 -19.04 30.84
C SER A 102 4.13 -17.72 30.30
N GLY A 103 3.14 -17.78 29.41
CA GLY A 103 2.41 -16.59 28.96
C GLY A 103 2.03 -16.62 27.48
N GLU A 104 1.74 -15.42 26.97
CA GLU A 104 1.42 -15.19 25.58
C GLU A 104 2.70 -15.02 24.76
N LEU A 105 2.79 -15.74 23.64
CA LEU A 105 3.91 -15.65 22.70
C LEU A 105 3.60 -14.59 21.64
N PRO A 106 4.57 -13.71 21.32
CA PRO A 106 4.36 -12.66 20.34
C PRO A 106 4.27 -13.23 18.92
N VAL A 107 3.41 -12.62 18.10
CA VAL A 107 3.37 -12.86 16.66
C VAL A 107 4.27 -11.81 16.00
N ALA A 108 5.47 -12.21 15.59
CA ALA A 108 6.53 -11.31 15.12
C ALA A 108 6.05 -10.38 13.98
N THR A 109 5.32 -10.93 13.01
CA THR A 109 4.73 -10.14 11.92
C THR A 109 3.79 -9.06 12.46
N TYR A 110 2.94 -9.36 13.43
CA TYR A 110 2.03 -8.36 13.97
C TYR A 110 2.79 -7.21 14.64
N GLU A 111 3.82 -7.50 15.44
CA GLU A 111 4.62 -6.48 16.11
C GLU A 111 5.34 -5.55 15.11
N LEU A 112 5.85 -6.11 14.01
CA LEU A 112 6.49 -5.32 12.96
C LEU A 112 5.50 -4.35 12.30
N PHE A 113 4.29 -4.80 11.99
CA PHE A 113 3.27 -3.99 11.29
C PHE A 113 2.44 -3.10 12.22
N SER A 114 2.41 -3.37 13.53
CA SER A 114 1.79 -2.50 14.53
C SER A 114 2.71 -1.33 14.92
N SER A 115 4.03 -1.52 14.82
CA SER A 115 5.01 -0.47 15.06
C SER A 115 4.92 0.62 13.98
N THR A 116 4.64 1.85 14.40
CA THR A 116 4.47 3.01 13.48
C THR A 116 5.80 3.42 12.81
N GLU A 117 6.91 2.89 13.33
CA GLU A 117 8.29 3.25 12.97
C GLU A 117 8.70 2.83 11.56
N VAL A 118 8.22 1.69 11.05
CA VAL A 118 8.63 1.21 9.71
C VAL A 118 8.03 2.10 8.63
N LEU A 119 6.75 2.44 8.73
CA LEU A 119 6.09 3.30 7.76
C LEU A 119 6.55 4.77 7.89
N GLY A 120 6.73 5.24 9.14
CA GLY A 120 7.27 6.58 9.42
C GLY A 120 8.66 6.78 8.83
N ARG A 121 9.56 5.79 8.97
CA ARG A 121 10.89 5.83 8.37
C ARG A 121 10.85 5.83 6.84
N MET A 122 10.03 4.96 6.25
CA MET A 122 9.87 4.91 4.79
C MET A 122 9.26 6.20 4.22
N ALA A 123 8.32 6.84 4.92
CA ALA A 123 7.76 8.13 4.53
C ALA A 123 8.80 9.25 4.63
N MET A 124 9.56 9.31 5.73
CA MET A 124 10.67 10.27 5.88
C MET A 124 11.76 10.07 4.82
N GLU A 125 12.08 8.83 4.45
CA GLU A 125 13.01 8.55 3.35
C GLU A 125 12.48 9.01 1.98
N LYS A 126 11.16 8.95 1.76
CA LYS A 126 10.52 9.38 0.50
C LYS A 126 10.42 10.89 0.41
N ASP A 127 10.12 11.57 1.52
CA ASP A 127 10.00 13.03 1.60
C ASP A 127 11.38 13.72 1.67
N CYS A 128 12.39 13.03 2.22
CA CYS A 128 13.77 13.54 2.31
C CYS A 128 14.65 13.13 1.11
N ALA A 129 14.17 12.32 0.18
CA ALA A 129 14.85 12.08 -1.09
C ALA A 129 14.69 13.30 -2.02
N PRO A 130 15.76 14.05 -2.35
CA PRO A 130 15.66 15.17 -3.28
C PRO A 130 15.50 14.61 -4.70
N GLY A 131 14.25 14.56 -5.19
CA GLY A 131 13.99 14.35 -6.62
C GLY A 131 12.79 13.46 -6.93
N TRP A 132 11.58 13.98 -6.76
CA TRP A 132 10.44 13.52 -7.57
C TRP A 132 10.45 14.28 -8.92
N PRO A 133 10.63 13.63 -10.08
CA PRO A 133 10.75 14.29 -11.38
C PRO A 133 9.39 14.72 -11.96
N GLY A 134 8.60 15.47 -11.17
CA GLY A 134 7.25 15.89 -11.58
C GLY A 134 6.82 17.28 -11.12
N GLN A 135 7.63 18.01 -10.35
CA GLN A 135 7.32 19.35 -9.86
C GLN A 135 8.45 20.34 -10.13
N THR A 136 8.78 20.60 -11.39
CA THR A 136 9.69 21.71 -11.78
C THR A 136 9.30 22.33 -13.12
N ALA A 137 8.04 22.69 -13.35
CA ALA A 137 7.70 23.49 -14.53
C ALA A 137 6.36 24.24 -14.45
N THR A 138 6.12 25.12 -13.46
CA THR A 138 5.06 26.16 -13.65
C THR A 138 5.11 27.41 -12.76
N ALA A 139 6.13 27.63 -11.93
CA ALA A 139 6.10 28.74 -10.96
C ALA A 139 6.97 29.97 -11.28
N THR A 140 7.58 30.09 -12.46
CA THR A 140 8.54 31.20 -12.73
C THR A 140 8.14 32.16 -13.86
N SER A 141 6.94 32.08 -14.45
CA SER A 141 6.57 32.97 -15.58
C SER A 141 5.44 33.99 -15.32
N ALA A 142 5.20 34.41 -14.08
CA ALA A 142 4.16 35.41 -13.76
C ALA A 142 4.68 36.73 -13.15
N ALA A 143 5.98 37.04 -13.25
CA ALA A 143 6.58 38.22 -12.62
C ALA A 143 7.15 39.28 -13.60
N LEU A 144 6.88 39.21 -14.91
CA LEU A 144 7.39 40.19 -15.90
C LEU A 144 6.33 40.84 -16.79
N ALA A 145 5.07 40.89 -16.36
CA ALA A 145 4.00 41.54 -17.14
C ALA A 145 3.20 42.58 -16.34
N PHE A 146 3.87 43.35 -15.49
CA PHE A 146 3.36 44.65 -15.03
C PHE A 146 4.54 45.63 -14.93
N GLY A 147 4.70 46.44 -15.98
CA GLY A 147 5.76 47.42 -16.17
C GLY A 147 5.70 47.95 -17.59
#